data_AF-A0A534X3P3-F1
#
_entry.id   AF-A0A534X3P3-F1
#
_cell.length_a   1.000
_cell.length_b   1.000
_cell.length_c   1.000
_cell.angle_alpha   90.00
_cell.angle_beta   90.00
_cell.angle_gamma   90.00
#
_symmetry.space_group_name_H-M   'P 1'
#
loop_
_entity.id
_entity.type
_entity.pdbx_description
1 polymer ?
#
loop_
_entity_poly.entity_id
_entity_poly.type
_entity_poly.pdbx_seq_one_letter_code
_entity_poly.pdbx_strand_id
1 'polypeptide(L)'
;MGRCHSRLIVFVALAAVAAPPPRAAATQRFGPLQLSGNLQSQNLVRDPDASTYEYIQNRNTAHVRLDYDWLQAGRFYGKYDVPFLERSHLLLLWRGVYDSVYDVTPGFVQKEDVHGRAYGGMDYFDYATRVGFSTPSGFKRLRRGQLELSGLSRGERTALKFDNQLREAYIDLKFRGLPLTVRGGRQQIVWGETDNFRMLDRVNPLDLTWHFQQELPAPGFGWDEIRRPLWIIKFLYDLGDVWRFSQSFLEWYWNPGDWMPAKQAFLPRPWGLPFYDPLTNPVDGAFFDGPCLANSRLRQATGPRAGQPACTRLLNGTKLFEKGDYSRNPMENSQVGVRYHGMTPQGIEFTLDYFYQRWAGDDGTNYAPLRAVRRTFDDAVDQARLRSLTARGIFPAEFIAPYVHTVGASLNYSEEQYTQTVYRFETIYDVGIPFFDLGKVSVIDTPALPGVTKKNMWKGMLAFDRPTWIRTLNRRATF
;
A
#
# COMPACT_ATOMS: atom_id res chain seq x y z
N MET A 1 -27.41 52.59 -21.17
CA MET A 1 -27.38 51.40 -22.05
C MET A 1 -26.11 50.60 -21.73
N GLY A 2 -26.22 49.27 -21.54
CA GLY A 2 -25.10 48.30 -21.39
C GLY A 2 -24.85 47.80 -19.96
N ARG A 3 -25.68 46.91 -19.38
CA ARG A 3 -25.52 45.41 -19.32
C ARG A 3 -24.11 44.99 -18.85
N CYS A 4 -23.83 44.60 -17.59
CA CYS A 4 -24.43 43.57 -16.70
C CYS A 4 -24.43 42.15 -17.26
N HIS A 5 -23.26 41.57 -17.55
CA HIS A 5 -23.06 40.14 -17.86
C HIS A 5 -21.84 39.58 -17.09
N SER A 6 -21.99 39.24 -15.81
CA SER A 6 -20.99 38.40 -15.12
C SER A 6 -21.52 37.56 -13.95
N ARG A 7 -22.83 37.54 -13.69
CA ARG A 7 -23.42 36.78 -12.57
C ARG A 7 -24.16 35.50 -12.95
N LEU A 8 -24.29 35.18 -14.26
CA LEU A 8 -25.10 34.05 -14.71
C LEU A 8 -24.36 32.70 -14.81
N ILE A 9 -23.02 32.69 -14.82
CA ILE A 9 -22.24 31.45 -15.05
C ILE A 9 -22.06 30.65 -13.74
N VAL A 10 -22.09 31.29 -12.58
CA VAL A 10 -21.94 30.61 -11.27
C VAL A 10 -23.22 29.89 -10.83
N PHE A 11 -24.40 30.38 -11.25
CA PHE A 11 -25.68 29.76 -10.87
C PHE A 11 -26.04 28.51 -11.66
N VAL A 12 -25.56 28.36 -12.90
CA VAL A 12 -25.83 27.15 -13.71
C VAL A 12 -25.01 25.95 -13.22
N ALA A 13 -23.82 26.17 -12.68
CA ALA A 13 -23.00 25.10 -12.10
C ALA A 13 -23.53 24.61 -10.74
N LEU A 14 -24.12 25.48 -9.92
CA LEU A 14 -24.74 25.09 -8.64
C LEU A 14 -26.14 24.46 -8.80
N ALA A 15 -26.91 24.86 -9.81
CA ALA A 15 -28.23 24.27 -10.07
C ALA A 15 -28.15 22.83 -10.62
N ALA A 16 -27.06 22.45 -11.29
CA ALA A 16 -26.82 21.08 -11.74
C ALA A 16 -26.48 20.11 -10.58
N VAL A 17 -26.12 20.63 -9.40
CA VAL A 17 -25.85 19.84 -8.18
C VAL A 17 -27.12 19.64 -7.33
N ALA A 18 -28.18 20.42 -7.57
CA ALA A 18 -29.40 20.42 -6.77
C ALA A 18 -30.60 19.69 -7.41
N ALA A 19 -30.46 19.18 -8.65
CA ALA A 19 -31.45 18.28 -9.21
C ALA A 19 -31.25 16.90 -8.56
N PRO A 20 -32.24 16.34 -7.84
CA PRO A 20 -32.18 14.93 -7.48
C PRO A 20 -32.01 14.17 -8.79
N PRO A 21 -30.97 13.32 -8.94
CA PRO A 21 -30.83 12.56 -10.17
C PRO A 21 -32.16 11.83 -10.42
N PRO A 22 -32.66 11.77 -11.67
CA PRO A 22 -33.68 10.77 -11.98
C PRO A 22 -33.15 9.44 -11.44
N ARG A 23 -34.02 8.59 -10.87
CA ARG A 23 -33.65 7.28 -10.29
C ARG A 23 -32.92 6.43 -11.35
N ALA A 24 -31.66 6.74 -11.61
CA ALA A 24 -30.69 5.87 -12.21
C ALA A 24 -30.45 4.88 -11.10
N ALA A 25 -31.10 3.72 -11.19
CA ALA A 25 -30.66 2.59 -10.40
C ALA A 25 -29.16 2.47 -10.71
N ALA A 26 -28.30 2.80 -9.75
CA ALA A 26 -26.85 2.73 -9.87
C ALA A 26 -26.37 1.31 -10.28
N THR A 27 -27.30 0.36 -10.23
CA THR A 27 -27.19 -1.02 -10.67
C THR A 27 -28.22 -1.29 -11.77
N GLN A 28 -27.75 -1.65 -12.96
CA GLN A 28 -28.55 -2.15 -14.06
C GLN A 28 -28.46 -3.69 -14.10
N ARG A 29 -29.60 -4.37 -14.26
CA ARG A 29 -29.68 -5.84 -14.31
C ARG A 29 -30.25 -6.29 -15.64
N PHE A 30 -29.57 -7.23 -16.27
CA PHE A 30 -29.90 -7.84 -17.56
C PHE A 30 -29.89 -9.37 -17.40
N GLY A 31 -30.92 -9.89 -16.73
CA GLY A 31 -30.99 -11.31 -16.34
C GLY A 31 -29.82 -11.70 -15.42
N PRO A 32 -28.94 -12.65 -15.81
CA PRO A 32 -27.80 -13.08 -15.01
C PRO A 32 -26.64 -12.06 -14.95
N LEU A 33 -26.68 -11.02 -15.77
CA LEU A 33 -25.65 -9.98 -15.83
C LEU A 33 -26.11 -8.75 -15.04
N GLN A 34 -25.21 -8.21 -14.22
CA GLN A 34 -25.42 -6.98 -13.48
C GLN A 34 -24.25 -6.02 -13.75
N LEU A 35 -24.57 -4.77 -14.07
CA LEU A 35 -23.61 -3.68 -14.22
C LEU A 35 -23.90 -2.65 -13.12
N SER A 36 -22.91 -2.31 -12.33
CA SER A 36 -23.02 -1.28 -11.29
C SER A 36 -21.77 -0.41 -11.24
N GLY A 37 -21.83 0.68 -10.50
CA GLY A 37 -20.69 1.56 -10.31
C GLY A 37 -21.02 2.78 -9.49
N ASN A 38 -20.00 3.57 -9.21
CA ASN A 38 -20.12 4.84 -8.54
C ASN A 38 -19.04 5.81 -9.02
N LEU A 39 -19.29 7.09 -8.77
CA LEU A 39 -18.32 8.17 -8.90
C LEU A 39 -18.17 8.81 -7.53
N GLN A 40 -16.94 8.92 -7.05
CA GLN A 40 -16.59 9.53 -5.77
C GLN A 40 -15.68 10.72 -6.03
N SER A 41 -15.94 11.84 -5.36
CA SER A 41 -15.01 12.97 -5.28
C SER A 41 -14.61 13.18 -3.83
N GLN A 42 -13.32 13.34 -3.59
CA GLN A 42 -12.70 13.43 -2.28
C GLN A 42 -11.80 14.65 -2.25
N ASN A 43 -11.99 15.49 -1.24
CA ASN A 43 -11.16 16.65 -0.97
C ASN A 43 -10.55 16.48 0.41
N LEU A 44 -9.24 16.63 0.51
CA LEU A 44 -8.56 16.65 1.79
C LEU A 44 -7.79 17.94 1.99
N VAL A 45 -7.99 18.48 3.19
CA VAL A 45 -7.26 19.61 3.73
C VAL A 45 -6.61 19.13 5.02
N ARG A 46 -5.34 19.48 5.20
CA ARG A 46 -4.57 19.28 6.43
C ARG A 46 -4.40 20.64 7.11
N ASP A 47 -4.59 20.69 8.42
CA ASP A 47 -4.50 21.91 9.21
C ASP A 47 -3.80 21.57 10.54
N PRO A 48 -2.57 22.04 10.81
CA PRO A 48 -1.92 21.84 12.09
C PRO A 48 -2.46 22.79 13.18
N ASP A 49 -3.01 23.94 12.79
CA ASP A 49 -3.73 24.88 13.67
C ASP A 49 -4.72 25.72 12.84
N ALA A 50 -5.70 26.35 13.49
CA ALA A 50 -6.78 27.10 12.83
C ALA A 50 -6.35 28.25 11.88
N SER A 51 -5.05 28.57 11.80
CA SER A 51 -4.50 29.60 10.93
C SER A 51 -3.76 29.06 9.71
N THR A 52 -3.64 27.73 9.54
CA THR A 52 -2.71 27.11 8.57
C THR A 52 -3.28 25.95 7.76
N TYR A 53 -4.09 26.26 6.74
CA TYR A 53 -4.69 25.21 5.88
C TYR A 53 -3.79 24.80 4.70
N GLU A 54 -3.63 23.50 4.50
CA GLU A 54 -2.95 22.88 3.36
C GLU A 54 -3.90 21.99 2.56
N TYR A 55 -4.12 22.31 1.29
CA TYR A 55 -4.87 21.46 0.38
C TYR A 55 -3.98 20.32 -0.12
N ILE A 56 -4.22 19.11 0.38
CA ILE A 56 -3.34 17.97 0.13
C ILE A 56 -3.85 17.03 -0.96
N GLN A 57 -5.15 17.01 -1.26
CA GLN A 57 -5.66 16.09 -2.28
C GLN A 57 -7.01 16.53 -2.87
N ASN A 58 -7.14 16.38 -4.20
CA ASN A 58 -8.41 16.35 -4.91
C ASN A 58 -8.51 15.07 -5.73
N ARG A 59 -9.19 14.06 -5.21
CA ARG A 59 -9.29 12.78 -5.91
C ARG A 59 -10.70 12.52 -6.40
N ASN A 60 -10.79 12.15 -7.66
CA ASN A 60 -12.00 11.67 -8.29
C ASN A 60 -11.78 10.21 -8.67
N THR A 61 -12.63 9.33 -8.16
CA THR A 61 -12.56 7.89 -8.40
C THR A 61 -13.85 7.45 -9.09
N ALA A 62 -13.71 6.67 -10.15
CA ALA A 62 -14.81 6.01 -10.82
C ALA A 62 -14.62 4.51 -10.72
N HIS A 63 -15.66 3.80 -10.27
CA HIS A 63 -15.70 2.34 -10.31
C HIS A 63 -16.77 1.87 -11.28
N VAL A 64 -16.43 0.84 -12.05
CA VAL A 64 -17.38 0.13 -12.92
C VAL A 64 -17.23 -1.35 -12.62
N ARG A 65 -18.32 -1.96 -12.19
CA ARG A 65 -18.38 -3.36 -11.78
C ARG A 65 -19.34 -4.13 -12.67
N LEU A 66 -18.89 -5.27 -13.17
CA LEU A 66 -19.69 -6.25 -13.87
C LEU A 66 -19.69 -7.55 -13.06
N ASP A 67 -20.89 -8.00 -12.72
CA ASP A 67 -21.17 -9.30 -12.10
C ASP A 67 -21.92 -10.15 -13.11
N TYR A 68 -21.50 -11.41 -13.30
CA TYR A 68 -22.14 -12.29 -14.26
C TYR A 68 -22.23 -13.73 -13.78
N ASP A 69 -23.45 -14.16 -13.46
CA ASP A 69 -23.80 -15.55 -13.12
C ASP A 69 -24.05 -16.38 -14.39
N TRP A 70 -22.99 -16.65 -15.16
CA TRP A 70 -23.07 -17.31 -16.47
C TRP A 70 -23.37 -18.82 -16.44
N LEU A 71 -23.25 -19.44 -15.27
CA LEU A 71 -23.54 -20.85 -15.03
C LEU A 71 -24.31 -20.99 -13.72
N GLN A 72 -25.54 -21.48 -13.83
CA GLN A 72 -26.45 -21.64 -12.70
C GLN A 72 -27.07 -23.04 -12.76
N ALA A 73 -27.18 -23.69 -11.60
CA ALA A 73 -27.69 -25.07 -11.49
C ALA A 73 -27.00 -26.07 -12.45
N GLY A 74 -25.70 -25.87 -12.71
CA GLY A 74 -24.91 -26.67 -13.65
C GLY A 74 -25.18 -26.42 -15.13
N ARG A 75 -25.90 -25.36 -15.50
CA ARG A 75 -26.16 -25.00 -16.91
C ARG A 75 -25.45 -23.72 -17.29
N PHE A 76 -24.56 -23.80 -18.25
CA PHE A 76 -23.92 -22.63 -18.87
C PHE A 76 -24.85 -22.04 -19.93
N TYR A 77 -25.16 -20.73 -19.79
CA TYR A 77 -26.13 -20.01 -20.62
C TYR A 77 -27.52 -20.69 -20.72
N GLY A 78 -27.88 -21.54 -19.75
CA GLY A 78 -29.11 -22.32 -19.77
C GLY A 78 -29.17 -23.40 -20.87
N LYS A 79 -28.08 -23.62 -21.61
CA LYS A 79 -28.04 -24.52 -22.79
C LYS A 79 -27.11 -25.71 -22.64
N TYR A 80 -25.95 -25.51 -22.02
CA TYR A 80 -24.91 -26.55 -21.94
C TYR A 80 -24.80 -27.05 -20.52
N ASP A 81 -25.04 -28.35 -20.31
CA ASP A 81 -24.87 -28.97 -19.00
C ASP A 81 -23.38 -29.14 -18.69
N VAL A 82 -22.97 -28.68 -17.51
CA VAL A 82 -21.63 -28.84 -16.94
C VAL A 82 -21.76 -29.71 -15.69
N PRO A 83 -21.43 -31.01 -15.79
CA PRO A 83 -21.85 -31.99 -14.78
C PRO A 83 -21.15 -31.82 -13.43
N PHE A 84 -19.95 -31.23 -13.40
CA PHE A 84 -19.13 -31.10 -12.20
C PHE A 84 -19.25 -29.74 -11.48
N LEU A 85 -19.96 -28.76 -12.05
CA LEU A 85 -20.17 -27.45 -11.43
C LEU A 85 -21.64 -27.25 -11.05
N GLU A 86 -21.87 -26.63 -9.90
CA GLU A 86 -23.19 -26.17 -9.47
C GLU A 86 -23.42 -24.72 -9.93
N ARG A 87 -22.44 -23.86 -9.69
CA ARG A 87 -22.49 -22.43 -10.04
C ARG A 87 -21.12 -21.94 -10.48
N SER A 88 -21.11 -21.00 -11.41
CA SER A 88 -19.94 -20.16 -11.65
C SER A 88 -20.35 -18.70 -11.80
N HIS A 89 -19.54 -17.81 -11.23
CA HIS A 89 -19.75 -16.38 -11.19
C HIS A 89 -18.49 -15.65 -11.64
N LEU A 90 -18.62 -14.72 -12.58
CA LEU A 90 -17.55 -13.84 -13.05
C LEU A 90 -17.75 -12.45 -12.43
N LEU A 91 -16.69 -11.90 -11.86
CA LEU A 91 -16.62 -10.51 -11.43
C LEU A 91 -15.51 -9.77 -12.16
N LEU A 92 -15.83 -8.58 -12.67
CA LEU A 92 -14.86 -7.60 -13.16
C LEU A 92 -15.10 -6.27 -12.44
N LEU A 93 -14.06 -5.69 -11.86
CA LEU A 93 -14.09 -4.36 -11.24
C LEU A 93 -12.99 -3.51 -11.86
N TRP A 94 -13.39 -2.50 -12.63
CA TRP A 94 -12.52 -1.45 -13.10
C TRP A 94 -12.56 -0.26 -12.15
N ARG A 95 -11.39 0.36 -11.92
CA ARG A 95 -11.24 1.60 -11.16
C ARG A 95 -10.38 2.58 -11.95
N GLY A 96 -10.93 3.76 -12.22
CA GLY A 96 -10.22 4.93 -12.72
C GLY A 96 -10.09 6.00 -11.64
N VAL A 97 -8.91 6.56 -11.49
CA VAL A 97 -8.61 7.61 -10.52
C VAL A 97 -7.98 8.79 -11.24
N TYR A 98 -8.44 9.99 -10.89
CA TYR A 98 -7.84 11.26 -11.27
C TYR A 98 -7.59 12.12 -10.04
N ASP A 99 -6.33 12.53 -9.84
CA ASP A 99 -5.89 13.34 -8.72
C ASP A 99 -5.45 14.73 -9.21
N SER A 100 -6.32 15.73 -9.07
CA SER A 100 -6.09 17.06 -9.64
C SER A 100 -5.01 17.85 -8.91
N VAL A 101 -4.54 17.38 -7.74
CA VAL A 101 -3.45 18.01 -6.98
C VAL A 101 -2.18 18.17 -7.82
N TYR A 102 -1.94 17.24 -8.75
CA TYR A 102 -0.79 17.27 -9.65
C TYR A 102 -0.94 18.26 -10.81
N ASP A 103 -2.16 18.72 -11.11
CA ASP A 103 -2.39 19.78 -12.10
C ASP A 103 -2.34 21.17 -11.46
N VAL A 104 -2.94 21.32 -10.27
CA VAL A 104 -2.95 22.61 -9.55
C VAL A 104 -1.65 22.89 -8.80
N THR A 105 -0.90 21.85 -8.44
CA THR A 105 0.41 21.90 -7.74
C THR A 105 0.43 22.94 -6.63
N PRO A 106 -0.36 22.75 -5.57
CA PRO A 106 -0.45 23.77 -4.55
C PRO A 106 0.90 23.86 -3.80
N GLY A 107 1.36 25.09 -3.56
CA GLY A 107 2.72 25.38 -3.09
C GLY A 107 2.92 25.17 -1.59
N PHE A 108 2.69 23.94 -1.12
CA PHE A 108 2.90 23.57 0.28
C PHE A 108 4.23 22.85 0.47
N VAL A 109 4.96 23.26 1.49
CA VAL A 109 6.24 22.65 1.88
C VAL A 109 6.15 22.32 3.34
N GLN A 110 6.39 21.05 3.64
CA GLN A 110 6.54 20.60 5.01
C GLN A 110 7.63 21.43 5.69
N LYS A 111 7.39 21.96 6.90
CA LYS A 111 8.37 22.81 7.58
C LYS A 111 9.59 22.01 8.05
N GLU A 112 9.35 20.78 8.48
CA GLU A 112 10.37 19.90 9.03
C GLU A 112 10.08 18.46 8.59
N ASP A 113 11.12 17.73 8.19
CA ASP A 113 11.03 16.32 7.78
C ASP A 113 11.46 15.40 8.95
N VAL A 114 11.53 14.09 8.72
CA VAL A 114 11.89 13.13 9.77
C VAL A 114 13.30 13.34 10.36
N HIS A 115 14.18 14.06 9.67
CA HIS A 115 15.55 14.35 10.14
C HIS A 115 15.59 15.48 11.16
N GLY A 116 14.48 16.19 11.36
CA GLY A 116 14.40 17.32 12.26
C GLY A 116 15.44 18.40 11.91
N ARG A 117 16.24 18.84 12.88
CA ARG A 117 17.31 19.84 12.71
C ARG A 117 18.72 19.27 12.50
N ALA A 118 18.82 18.08 11.89
CA ALA A 118 20.09 17.38 11.70
C ALA A 118 21.11 18.13 10.81
N TYR A 119 20.68 19.13 10.03
CA TYR A 119 21.53 19.83 9.08
C TYR A 119 22.21 21.06 9.69
N GLY A 120 23.00 20.83 10.74
CA GLY A 120 23.69 21.91 11.47
C GLY A 120 22.73 22.86 12.18
N GLY A 121 21.64 22.34 12.73
CA GLY A 121 20.59 23.12 13.39
C GLY A 121 19.48 23.62 12.45
N MET A 122 19.60 23.38 11.14
CA MET A 122 18.54 23.62 10.16
C MET A 122 17.77 22.33 9.85
N ASP A 123 16.50 22.47 9.47
CA ASP A 123 15.77 21.40 8.79
C ASP A 123 16.24 21.20 7.35
N TYR A 124 15.79 20.11 6.71
CA TYR A 124 16.13 19.78 5.33
C TYR A 124 15.82 20.93 4.35
N PHE A 125 14.67 21.59 4.49
CA PHE A 125 14.18 22.60 3.56
C PHE A 125 14.95 23.91 3.69
N ASP A 126 15.22 24.33 4.92
CA ASP A 126 16.08 25.47 5.24
C ASP A 126 17.50 25.21 4.74
N TYR A 127 18.05 24.02 4.99
CA TYR A 127 19.38 23.66 4.48
C TYR A 127 19.41 23.68 2.94
N ALA A 128 18.44 23.05 2.29
CA ALA A 128 18.32 22.98 0.83
C ALA A 128 18.27 24.38 0.17
N THR A 129 17.60 25.34 0.80
CA THR A 129 17.37 26.68 0.24
C THR A 129 18.45 27.69 0.61
N ARG A 130 19.07 27.56 1.79
CA ARG A 130 20.11 28.49 2.28
C ARG A 130 21.53 28.03 1.93
N VAL A 131 21.78 26.73 2.01
CA VAL A 131 23.07 26.09 1.71
C VAL A 131 23.00 25.37 0.37
N GLY A 132 22.09 24.40 0.24
CA GLY A 132 21.90 23.57 -0.94
C GLY A 132 22.81 22.35 -0.96
N PHE A 133 23.26 21.96 -2.13
CA PHE A 133 24.07 20.76 -2.33
C PHE A 133 25.44 21.09 -2.89
N SER A 134 26.40 20.19 -2.67
CA SER A 134 27.78 20.34 -3.13
C SER A 134 27.90 20.25 -4.66
N THR A 135 28.77 21.07 -5.22
CA THR A 135 29.13 21.13 -6.64
C THR A 135 30.65 21.31 -6.77
N PRO A 136 31.24 21.03 -7.94
CA PRO A 136 32.67 21.27 -8.14
C PRO A 136 33.13 22.70 -7.87
N SER A 137 32.23 23.69 -7.95
CA SER A 137 32.52 25.11 -7.76
C SER A 137 32.01 25.68 -6.43
N GLY A 138 31.66 24.83 -5.46
CA GLY A 138 31.09 25.24 -4.17
C GLY A 138 29.69 24.68 -3.96
N PHE A 139 28.76 25.47 -3.42
CA PHE A 139 27.40 25.01 -3.13
C PHE A 139 26.36 25.64 -4.07
N LYS A 140 25.34 24.86 -4.43
CA LYS A 140 24.20 25.33 -5.22
C LYS A 140 22.90 25.15 -4.45
N ARG A 141 22.24 26.27 -4.18
CA ARG A 141 20.95 26.35 -3.49
C ARG A 141 19.82 25.81 -4.37
N LEU A 142 18.83 25.18 -3.73
CA LEU A 142 17.56 24.84 -4.35
C LEU A 142 16.56 25.98 -4.14
N ARG A 143 15.68 26.19 -5.12
CA ARG A 143 14.52 27.06 -4.96
C ARG A 143 13.41 26.28 -4.28
N ARG A 144 12.57 26.98 -3.49
CA ARG A 144 11.45 26.36 -2.78
C ARG A 144 10.52 25.55 -3.68
N GLY A 145 10.14 26.10 -4.84
CA GLY A 145 9.29 25.40 -5.82
C GLY A 145 9.92 24.13 -6.44
N GLN A 146 11.24 23.89 -6.27
CA GLN A 146 11.89 22.63 -6.66
C GLN A 146 11.71 21.52 -5.61
N LEU A 147 11.27 21.90 -4.40
CA LEU A 147 10.93 21.04 -3.27
C LEU A 147 9.40 20.93 -3.11
N GLU A 148 8.67 21.15 -4.20
CA GLU A 148 7.20 21.14 -4.22
C GLU A 148 6.74 20.31 -5.41
N LEU A 149 5.43 20.02 -5.48
CA LEU A 149 4.84 19.36 -6.64
C LEU A 149 5.13 20.11 -7.96
N SER A 150 5.24 21.44 -7.94
CA SER A 150 5.63 22.24 -9.11
C SER A 150 7.04 21.94 -9.62
N GLY A 151 7.89 21.36 -8.77
CA GLY A 151 9.26 20.96 -9.10
C GLY A 151 9.33 19.69 -9.94
N LEU A 152 8.26 18.87 -9.90
CA LEU A 152 8.11 17.71 -10.77
C LEU A 152 7.83 18.17 -12.20
N SER A 153 8.47 17.51 -13.17
CA SER A 153 8.21 17.74 -14.58
C SER A 153 6.75 17.44 -14.92
N ARG A 154 6.26 18.04 -16.02
CA ARG A 154 4.90 17.78 -16.50
C ARG A 154 4.65 16.28 -16.79
N GLY A 155 5.68 15.57 -17.25
CA GLY A 155 5.62 14.13 -17.48
C GLY A 155 5.42 13.33 -16.20
N GLU A 156 6.23 13.63 -15.17
CA GLU A 156 6.10 13.00 -13.84
C GLU A 156 4.72 13.28 -13.22
N ARG A 157 4.25 14.53 -13.26
CA ARG A 157 2.91 14.89 -12.75
C ARG A 157 1.79 14.16 -13.51
N THR A 158 1.92 14.03 -14.83
CA THR A 158 0.94 13.29 -15.65
C THR A 158 0.94 11.79 -15.32
N ALA A 159 2.11 11.21 -15.03
CA ALA A 159 2.22 9.81 -14.63
C ALA A 159 1.65 9.54 -13.22
N LEU A 160 1.60 10.56 -12.36
CA LEU A 160 1.09 10.44 -10.99
C LEU A 160 -0.40 10.75 -10.85
N LYS A 161 -0.95 11.60 -11.72
CA LYS A 161 -2.33 12.09 -11.59
C LYS A 161 -3.41 11.10 -11.98
N PHE A 162 -3.07 10.08 -12.77
CA PHE A 162 -4.02 9.06 -13.19
C PHE A 162 -3.60 7.69 -12.70
N ASP A 163 -4.55 6.92 -12.18
CA ASP A 163 -4.39 5.48 -11.97
C ASP A 163 -5.59 4.76 -12.56
N ASN A 164 -5.35 3.83 -13.48
CA ASN A 164 -6.39 3.09 -14.19
C ASN A 164 -6.09 1.61 -14.07
N GLN A 165 -6.97 0.88 -13.40
CA GLN A 165 -6.74 -0.52 -13.05
C GLN A 165 -7.98 -1.36 -13.32
N LEU A 166 -7.80 -2.51 -13.95
CA LEU A 166 -8.68 -3.65 -13.70
C LEU A 166 -8.35 -4.13 -12.29
N ARG A 167 -9.07 -3.59 -11.32
CA ARG A 167 -8.82 -3.77 -9.89
C ARG A 167 -9.02 -5.24 -9.53
N GLU A 168 -10.19 -5.79 -9.81
CA GLU A 168 -10.51 -7.20 -9.57
C GLU A 168 -11.06 -7.84 -10.84
N ALA A 169 -10.69 -9.09 -11.08
CA ALA A 169 -11.10 -9.88 -12.22
C ALA A 169 -10.95 -11.36 -11.88
N TYR A 170 -12.02 -11.98 -11.40
CA TYR A 170 -11.97 -13.36 -10.92
C TYR A 170 -13.24 -14.13 -11.25
N ILE A 171 -13.09 -15.45 -11.21
CA ILE A 171 -14.19 -16.40 -11.36
C ILE A 171 -14.29 -17.22 -10.08
N ASP A 172 -15.50 -17.32 -9.55
CA ASP A 172 -15.88 -18.28 -8.52
C ASP A 172 -16.46 -19.53 -9.18
N LEU A 173 -16.03 -20.70 -8.70
CA LEU A 173 -16.46 -22.02 -9.13
C LEU A 173 -16.92 -22.81 -7.91
N LYS A 174 -18.21 -23.13 -7.84
CA LYS A 174 -18.77 -24.03 -6.82
C LYS A 174 -18.96 -25.41 -7.43
N PHE A 175 -18.28 -26.41 -6.87
CA PHE A 175 -18.32 -27.79 -7.39
C PHE A 175 -19.59 -28.52 -6.94
N ARG A 176 -20.11 -29.38 -7.82
CA ARG A 176 -21.28 -30.21 -7.53
C ARG A 176 -20.86 -31.43 -6.72
N GLY A 177 -21.54 -31.70 -5.60
CA GLY A 177 -21.30 -32.89 -4.78
C GLY A 177 -19.96 -32.90 -4.02
N LEU A 178 -19.21 -31.81 -4.09
CA LEU A 178 -17.98 -31.58 -3.33
C LEU A 178 -18.13 -30.23 -2.63
N PRO A 179 -17.95 -30.13 -1.30
CA PRO A 179 -18.09 -28.87 -0.55
C PRO A 179 -16.89 -27.95 -0.79
N LEU A 180 -16.49 -27.75 -2.05
CA LEU A 180 -15.35 -26.97 -2.47
C LEU A 180 -15.81 -25.82 -3.36
N THR A 181 -15.35 -24.61 -3.01
CA THR A 181 -15.40 -23.43 -3.85
C THR A 181 -13.98 -23.01 -4.22
N VAL A 182 -13.76 -22.72 -5.49
CA VAL A 182 -12.47 -22.23 -6.00
C VAL A 182 -12.66 -20.85 -6.61
N ARG A 183 -11.87 -19.88 -6.17
CA ARG A 183 -11.81 -18.53 -6.74
C ARG A 183 -10.48 -18.33 -7.44
N GLY A 184 -10.50 -18.18 -8.76
CA GLY A 184 -9.31 -17.95 -9.56
C GLY A 184 -9.34 -16.57 -10.23
N GLY A 185 -8.28 -15.80 -10.08
CA GLY A 185 -8.12 -14.52 -10.77
C GLY A 185 -7.48 -13.44 -9.92
N ARG A 186 -7.58 -12.20 -10.41
CA ARG A 186 -7.09 -11.00 -9.72
C ARG A 186 -8.07 -10.60 -8.63
N GLN A 187 -7.67 -10.72 -7.37
CA GLN A 187 -8.57 -10.60 -6.23
C GLN A 187 -7.84 -10.09 -4.97
N GLN A 188 -8.64 -9.80 -3.95
CA GLN A 188 -8.19 -9.52 -2.60
C GLN A 188 -8.58 -10.68 -1.67
N ILE A 189 -7.75 -10.97 -0.68
CA ILE A 189 -8.01 -11.91 0.40
C ILE A 189 -7.90 -11.14 1.72
N VAL A 190 -8.98 -11.20 2.51
CA VAL A 190 -9.09 -10.52 3.80
C VAL A 190 -9.36 -11.58 4.85
N TRP A 191 -8.39 -11.77 5.75
CA TRP A 191 -8.49 -12.71 6.87
C TRP A 191 -8.43 -12.06 8.25
N GLY A 192 -7.99 -10.80 8.34
CA GLY A 192 -7.90 -10.07 9.60
C GLY A 192 -9.19 -9.36 9.98
N GLU A 193 -9.28 -9.05 11.26
CA GLU A 193 -10.44 -8.47 11.93
C GLU A 193 -10.07 -7.17 12.67
N THR A 194 -8.77 -6.94 12.83
CA THR A 194 -8.15 -5.76 13.43
C THR A 194 -8.41 -4.50 12.63
N ASP A 195 -8.89 -3.47 13.35
CA ASP A 195 -8.97 -2.11 12.85
C ASP A 195 -7.61 -1.40 13.04
N ASN A 196 -7.19 -0.60 12.05
CA ASN A 196 -5.96 0.19 12.00
C ASN A 196 -4.61 -0.57 12.04
N PHE A 197 -4.52 -1.75 12.65
CA PHE A 197 -3.30 -2.57 12.70
C PHE A 197 -3.41 -3.74 11.75
N ARG A 198 -2.36 -3.98 10.95
CA ARG A 198 -2.42 -5.01 9.91
C ARG A 198 -1.79 -6.32 10.36
N MET A 199 -2.58 -7.25 10.88
CA MET A 199 -2.11 -8.59 11.24
C MET A 199 -2.48 -9.62 10.17
N LEU A 200 -3.46 -10.49 10.37
CA LEU A 200 -3.83 -11.59 9.46
C LEU A 200 -4.26 -11.10 8.07
N ASP A 201 -4.76 -9.87 7.95
CA ASP A 201 -5.05 -9.28 6.65
C ASP A 201 -3.78 -8.79 5.95
N ARG A 202 -2.87 -9.69 5.55
CA ARG A 202 -1.54 -9.35 4.98
C ARG A 202 -1.22 -9.99 3.64
N VAL A 203 -2.16 -10.72 3.05
CA VAL A 203 -1.97 -11.41 1.76
C VAL A 203 -1.71 -10.41 0.62
N ASN A 204 -2.48 -9.31 0.61
CA ASN A 204 -2.43 -8.29 -0.42
C ASN A 204 -1.67 -7.04 0.06
N PRO A 205 -0.47 -6.71 -0.43
CA PRO A 205 0.25 -5.48 -0.05
C PRO A 205 -0.59 -4.20 -0.24
N LEU A 206 -0.30 -3.14 0.50
CA LEU A 206 -0.99 -1.85 0.40
C LEU A 206 -0.35 -0.90 -0.63
N ASP A 207 -1.17 -0.04 -1.23
CA ASP A 207 -0.77 1.21 -1.88
C ASP A 207 -0.88 2.36 -0.88
N LEU A 208 0.21 2.62 -0.16
CA LEU A 208 0.28 3.62 0.89
C LEU A 208 0.39 5.05 0.35
N THR A 209 0.39 5.22 -0.97
CA THR A 209 0.67 6.52 -1.59
C THR A 209 -0.53 7.46 -1.61
N TRP A 210 -1.66 7.02 -1.05
CA TRP A 210 -2.99 7.58 -1.27
C TRP A 210 -3.66 8.13 -0.01
N HIS A 211 -3.30 7.63 1.16
CA HIS A 211 -3.60 8.16 2.51
C HIS A 211 -3.00 7.24 3.59
N PHE A 212 -1.81 6.69 3.33
CA PHE A 212 -1.21 5.62 4.13
C PHE A 212 -2.21 4.49 4.41
N GLN A 213 -2.47 4.20 5.69
CA GLN A 213 -3.40 3.17 6.16
C GLN A 213 -4.80 3.72 6.49
N GLN A 214 -5.06 5.01 6.27
CA GLN A 214 -6.32 5.67 6.64
C GLN A 214 -7.31 5.66 5.48
N GLU A 215 -8.28 4.75 5.44
CA GLU A 215 -9.35 4.82 4.44
C GLU A 215 -10.34 5.97 4.69
N LEU A 216 -10.97 6.46 3.62
CA LEU A 216 -11.86 7.63 3.65
C LEU A 216 -13.14 7.39 2.83
N PRO A 217 -14.32 7.87 3.28
CA PRO A 217 -14.55 8.78 4.41
C PRO A 217 -14.41 8.11 5.78
N ALA A 218 -14.01 8.89 6.78
CA ALA A 218 -13.97 8.41 8.15
C ALA A 218 -15.38 8.06 8.66
N PRO A 219 -15.52 7.03 9.52
CA PRO A 219 -14.45 6.19 10.06
C PRO A 219 -13.98 5.14 9.04
N GLY A 220 -12.69 5.17 8.70
CA GLY A 220 -12.09 4.23 7.76
C GLY A 220 -11.79 2.91 8.46
N PHE A 221 -12.76 2.01 8.49
CA PHE A 221 -12.57 0.64 8.98
C PHE A 221 -12.18 -0.24 7.79
N GLY A 222 -10.89 -0.56 7.66
CA GLY A 222 -10.37 -1.47 6.63
C GLY A 222 -9.40 -0.82 5.63
N TRP A 223 -9.13 -1.56 4.54
CA TRP A 223 -8.12 -1.21 3.52
C TRP A 223 -8.60 -1.53 2.09
N ASP A 224 -9.91 -1.46 1.87
CA ASP A 224 -10.57 -1.99 0.66
C ASP A 224 -10.17 -1.30 -0.63
N GLU A 225 -9.79 -0.02 -0.60
CA GLU A 225 -9.36 0.76 -1.76
C GLU A 225 -7.83 0.78 -1.92
N ILE A 226 -7.08 0.65 -0.83
CA ILE A 226 -5.61 0.68 -0.88
C ILE A 226 -4.96 -0.69 -0.99
N ARG A 227 -5.62 -1.79 -0.63
CA ARG A 227 -5.09 -3.14 -0.91
C ARG A 227 -4.86 -3.30 -2.41
N ARG A 228 -3.72 -3.91 -2.75
CA ARG A 228 -3.32 -4.21 -4.11
C ARG A 228 -3.77 -5.62 -4.46
N PRO A 229 -4.75 -5.78 -5.36
CA PRO A 229 -5.20 -7.10 -5.75
C PRO A 229 -4.06 -7.90 -6.40
N LEU A 230 -4.12 -9.22 -6.30
CA LEU A 230 -3.11 -10.14 -6.81
C LEU A 230 -3.79 -11.27 -7.57
N TRP A 231 -3.10 -11.87 -8.53
CA TRP A 231 -3.52 -13.09 -9.22
C TRP A 231 -3.34 -14.28 -8.27
N ILE A 232 -4.46 -14.76 -7.74
CA ILE A 232 -4.49 -15.80 -6.72
C ILE A 232 -5.47 -16.89 -7.14
N ILE A 233 -5.16 -18.13 -6.76
CA ILE A 233 -6.13 -19.22 -6.70
C ILE A 233 -6.42 -19.46 -5.22
N LYS A 234 -7.66 -19.23 -4.81
CA LYS A 234 -8.17 -19.46 -3.46
C LYS A 234 -9.09 -20.67 -3.49
N PHE A 235 -9.01 -21.48 -2.45
CA PHE A 235 -9.83 -22.66 -2.23
C PHE A 235 -10.53 -22.50 -0.89
N LEU A 236 -11.82 -22.83 -0.85
CA LEU A 236 -12.63 -22.85 0.36
C LEU A 236 -13.34 -24.21 0.42
N TYR A 237 -12.98 -25.01 1.42
CA TYR A 237 -13.55 -26.31 1.67
C TYR A 237 -14.41 -26.25 2.94
N ASP A 238 -15.71 -26.46 2.79
CA ASP A 238 -16.65 -26.50 3.91
C ASP A 238 -16.58 -27.88 4.60
N LEU A 239 -16.24 -27.88 5.88
CA LEU A 239 -16.08 -29.07 6.70
C LEU A 239 -17.35 -29.38 7.51
N GLY A 240 -18.32 -28.47 7.56
CA GLY A 240 -19.50 -28.58 8.41
C GLY A 240 -19.13 -28.54 9.90
N ASP A 241 -19.66 -29.49 10.67
CA ASP A 241 -19.36 -29.61 12.09
C ASP A 241 -18.17 -30.56 12.30
N VAL A 242 -17.09 -30.06 12.92
CA VAL A 242 -15.88 -30.81 13.22
C VAL A 242 -15.75 -30.93 14.74
N TRP A 243 -15.92 -32.14 15.26
CA TRP A 243 -15.88 -32.42 16.70
C TRP A 243 -16.90 -31.58 17.50
N ARG A 244 -16.45 -30.56 18.23
CA ARG A 244 -17.30 -29.63 18.99
C ARG A 244 -17.45 -28.27 18.32
N PHE A 245 -16.86 -28.08 17.14
CA PHE A 245 -16.86 -26.81 16.43
C PHE A 245 -17.86 -26.86 15.28
N SER A 246 -18.72 -25.85 15.18
CA SER A 246 -19.65 -25.68 14.07
C SER A 246 -19.09 -24.71 13.04
N GLN A 247 -19.72 -24.65 11.87
CA GLN A 247 -19.36 -23.74 10.77
C GLN A 247 -17.86 -23.82 10.40
N SER A 248 -17.29 -25.01 10.49
CA SER A 248 -15.88 -25.22 10.23
C SER A 248 -15.59 -25.18 8.74
N PHE A 249 -14.56 -24.44 8.35
CA PHE A 249 -14.05 -24.49 6.98
C PHE A 249 -12.53 -24.39 6.96
N LEU A 250 -11.95 -24.93 5.88
CA LEU A 250 -10.56 -24.76 5.55
C LEU A 250 -10.45 -23.89 4.30
N GLU A 251 -9.74 -22.78 4.42
CA GLU A 251 -9.43 -21.88 3.31
C GLU A 251 -7.92 -21.90 3.06
N TRP A 252 -7.50 -21.97 1.80
CA TRP A 252 -6.10 -21.79 1.45
C TRP A 252 -5.97 -21.07 0.13
N TYR A 253 -4.82 -20.43 -0.08
CA TYR A 253 -4.54 -19.75 -1.32
C TYR A 253 -3.14 -20.03 -1.84
N TRP A 254 -3.00 -19.87 -3.15
CA TRP A 254 -1.74 -19.87 -3.84
C TRP A 254 -1.64 -18.67 -4.78
N ASN A 255 -0.58 -17.90 -4.59
CA ASN A 255 -0.15 -16.84 -5.50
C ASN A 255 1.01 -17.39 -6.35
N PRO A 256 0.88 -17.55 -7.68
CA PRO A 256 1.90 -18.16 -8.51
C PRO A 256 3.00 -17.18 -8.97
N GLY A 257 3.36 -16.18 -8.17
CA GLY A 257 4.51 -15.33 -8.47
C GLY A 257 4.23 -13.90 -8.87
N ASP A 258 2.99 -13.40 -8.72
CA ASP A 258 2.65 -12.04 -9.11
C ASP A 258 2.78 -11.01 -7.97
N TRP A 259 3.14 -11.45 -6.76
CA TRP A 259 3.34 -10.58 -5.60
C TRP A 259 4.31 -9.42 -5.87
N MET A 260 4.09 -8.33 -5.13
CA MET A 260 4.78 -7.05 -5.24
C MET A 260 4.90 -6.43 -3.85
N PRO A 261 5.91 -5.60 -3.54
CA PRO A 261 6.01 -4.97 -2.23
C PRO A 261 4.89 -3.94 -2.03
N ALA A 262 4.76 -3.46 -0.79
CA ALA A 262 3.95 -2.29 -0.50
C ALA A 262 4.43 -1.10 -1.31
N LYS A 263 3.50 -0.37 -1.93
CA LYS A 263 3.83 0.79 -2.75
C LYS A 263 3.92 2.01 -1.84
N GLN A 264 5.07 2.64 -1.84
CA GLN A 264 5.38 3.81 -1.02
C GLN A 264 5.79 4.99 -1.90
N ALA A 265 5.72 6.18 -1.33
CA ALA A 265 6.05 7.43 -1.96
C ALA A 265 6.88 8.26 -0.99
N PHE A 266 7.59 9.25 -1.51
CA PHE A 266 8.32 10.24 -0.73
C PHE A 266 7.78 11.64 -1.04
N LEU A 267 8.21 12.63 -0.27
CA LEU A 267 8.00 14.03 -0.64
C LEU A 267 8.54 14.30 -2.06
N PRO A 268 7.92 15.21 -2.82
CA PRO A 268 6.85 16.14 -2.44
C PRO A 268 5.42 15.60 -2.67
N ARG A 269 5.24 14.27 -2.81
CA ARG A 269 3.90 13.70 -2.98
C ARG A 269 3.09 13.91 -1.68
N PRO A 270 1.79 14.30 -1.75
CA PRO A 270 1.03 14.68 -0.54
C PRO A 270 0.98 13.62 0.57
N TRP A 271 0.93 12.35 0.16
CA TRP A 271 0.97 11.17 1.03
C TRP A 271 2.28 10.39 0.88
N GLY A 272 3.35 11.10 0.54
CA GLY A 272 4.69 10.57 0.65
C GLY A 272 5.11 10.48 2.11
N LEU A 273 6.01 9.54 2.40
CA LEU A 273 6.76 9.52 3.65
C LEU A 273 7.35 10.91 3.92
N PRO A 274 7.44 11.33 5.20
CA PRO A 274 7.79 12.70 5.57
C PRO A 274 9.29 13.01 5.44
N PHE A 275 9.87 12.67 4.29
CA PHE A 275 11.22 12.94 3.84
C PHE A 275 11.31 12.72 2.31
N TYR A 276 12.32 13.31 1.67
CA TYR A 276 12.57 13.07 0.24
C TYR A 276 13.17 11.69 -0.01
N ASP A 277 13.08 11.20 -1.25
CA ASP A 277 13.66 9.91 -1.64
C ASP A 277 15.13 9.79 -1.15
N PRO A 278 15.44 8.86 -0.24
CA PRO A 278 16.77 8.75 0.36
C PRO A 278 17.85 8.35 -0.66
N LEU A 279 17.46 7.82 -1.81
CA LEU A 279 18.39 7.50 -2.89
C LEU A 279 18.63 8.71 -3.78
N THR A 280 17.57 9.46 -4.14
CA THR A 280 17.61 10.43 -5.25
C THR A 280 17.36 11.88 -4.86
N ASN A 281 17.21 12.21 -3.59
CA ASN A 281 17.04 13.61 -3.21
C ASN A 281 18.33 14.43 -3.53
N PRO A 282 18.22 15.70 -3.98
CA PRO A 282 19.39 16.43 -4.44
C PRO A 282 20.31 16.96 -3.34
N VAL A 283 19.91 16.94 -2.06
CA VAL A 283 20.76 17.47 -0.98
C VAL A 283 21.78 16.42 -0.56
N ASP A 284 21.32 15.26 -0.12
CA ASP A 284 22.11 14.20 0.50
C ASP A 284 21.73 12.78 0.02
N GLY A 285 21.01 12.68 -1.09
CA GLY A 285 20.58 11.39 -1.65
C GLY A 285 21.77 10.46 -1.90
N ALA A 286 21.64 9.19 -1.47
CA ALA A 286 22.72 8.22 -1.50
C ALA A 286 23.30 7.94 -2.90
N PHE A 287 22.55 8.24 -3.97
CA PHE A 287 23.05 8.13 -5.34
C PHE A 287 23.93 9.29 -5.77
N PHE A 288 23.87 10.43 -5.08
CA PHE A 288 24.60 11.66 -5.41
C PHE A 288 25.68 12.02 -4.40
N ASP A 289 25.81 11.26 -3.33
CA ASP A 289 26.79 11.50 -2.27
C ASP A 289 27.66 10.25 -2.02
N GLY A 290 28.58 10.38 -1.05
CA GLY A 290 29.46 9.34 -0.57
C GLY A 290 30.22 8.64 -1.71
N PRO A 291 30.16 7.31 -1.80
CA PRO A 291 31.00 6.56 -2.72
C PRO A 291 30.56 6.71 -4.19
N CYS A 292 29.32 7.14 -4.46
CA CYS A 292 28.81 7.36 -5.82
C CYS A 292 29.34 8.67 -6.40
N LEU A 293 29.37 9.75 -5.61
CA LEU A 293 29.95 11.03 -6.02
C LEU A 293 31.44 10.91 -6.35
N ALA A 294 32.17 10.15 -5.54
CA ALA A 294 33.62 10.01 -5.67
C ALA A 294 34.06 9.16 -6.87
N ASN A 295 33.28 8.14 -7.27
CA ASN A 295 33.77 7.09 -8.16
C ASN A 295 32.91 6.83 -9.41
N SER A 296 31.67 7.33 -9.48
CA SER A 296 30.78 6.96 -10.59
C SER A 296 31.25 7.54 -11.92
N ARG A 297 31.25 6.71 -12.96
CA ARG A 297 31.48 7.15 -14.35
C ARG A 297 30.19 7.64 -15.01
N LEU A 298 29.03 7.28 -14.46
CA LEU A 298 27.75 7.78 -14.92
C LEU A 298 27.53 9.17 -14.34
N ARG A 299 27.00 10.05 -15.19
CA ARG A 299 26.63 11.40 -14.79
C ARG A 299 25.12 11.54 -14.81
N GLN A 300 24.60 12.25 -13.83
CA GLN A 300 23.18 12.57 -13.76
C GLN A 300 22.77 13.34 -15.02
N ALA A 301 21.77 12.83 -15.75
CA ALA A 301 21.36 13.41 -17.02
C ALA A 301 20.52 14.69 -16.85
N THR A 302 19.66 14.73 -15.84
CA THR A 302 18.65 15.78 -15.65
C THR A 302 18.54 16.21 -14.19
N GLY A 303 17.85 17.33 -13.95
CA GLY A 303 17.59 17.82 -12.60
C GLY A 303 18.70 18.71 -12.02
N PRO A 304 18.60 19.09 -10.72
CA PRO A 304 19.49 20.09 -10.12
C PRO A 304 20.98 19.72 -10.15
N ARG A 305 21.28 18.42 -10.05
CA ARG A 305 22.63 17.82 -10.07
C ARG A 305 23.08 17.35 -11.46
N ALA A 306 22.43 17.78 -12.54
CA ALA A 306 22.83 17.41 -13.89
C ALA A 306 24.34 17.63 -14.13
N GLY A 307 24.99 16.62 -14.73
CA GLY A 307 26.43 16.59 -14.98
C GLY A 307 27.29 16.07 -13.82
N GLN A 308 26.77 15.90 -12.60
CA GLN A 308 27.53 15.33 -11.49
C GLN A 308 27.60 13.79 -11.57
N PRO A 309 28.68 13.15 -11.07
CA PRO A 309 28.74 11.70 -10.89
C PRO A 309 27.57 11.20 -10.03
N ALA A 310 26.96 10.10 -10.46
CA ALA A 310 25.83 9.53 -9.75
C ALA A 310 25.73 8.01 -9.93
N CYS A 311 25.21 7.33 -8.91
CA CYS A 311 24.63 6.01 -9.10
C CYS A 311 23.22 6.14 -9.66
N THR A 312 22.75 5.13 -10.38
CA THR A 312 21.42 5.14 -11.02
C THR A 312 20.60 3.89 -10.71
N ARG A 313 21.20 2.92 -10.01
CA ARG A 313 20.57 1.65 -9.69
C ARG A 313 21.14 1.05 -8.42
N LEU A 314 20.30 0.25 -7.76
CA LEU A 314 20.71 -0.65 -6.68
C LEU A 314 21.33 -1.93 -7.26
N LEU A 315 21.92 -2.73 -6.37
CA LEU A 315 22.41 -4.07 -6.70
C LEU A 315 21.30 -4.97 -7.26
N ASN A 316 21.72 -5.94 -8.08
CA ASN A 316 20.87 -6.96 -8.68
C ASN A 316 19.65 -6.43 -9.46
N GLY A 317 19.69 -5.15 -9.87
CA GLY A 317 18.57 -4.51 -10.56
C GLY A 317 17.31 -4.40 -9.69
N THR A 318 17.47 -4.37 -8.37
CA THR A 318 16.41 -4.08 -7.41
C THR A 318 16.05 -2.60 -7.44
N LYS A 319 14.86 -2.27 -6.92
CA LYS A 319 14.35 -0.90 -6.80
C LYS A 319 13.59 -0.78 -5.48
N LEU A 320 13.95 0.22 -4.69
CA LEU A 320 13.35 0.48 -3.39
C LEU A 320 11.82 0.59 -3.50
N PHE A 321 11.10 -0.25 -2.77
CA PHE A 321 9.62 -0.33 -2.75
C PHE A 321 8.94 -0.63 -4.11
N GLU A 322 9.69 -1.05 -5.13
CA GLU A 322 9.13 -1.44 -6.44
C GLU A 322 9.50 -2.87 -6.83
N LYS A 323 10.77 -3.26 -6.68
CA LYS A 323 11.29 -4.57 -7.12
C LYS A 323 12.34 -5.08 -6.15
N GLY A 324 12.01 -6.14 -5.40
CA GLY A 324 12.92 -6.78 -4.43
C GLY A 324 13.94 -7.71 -5.06
N ASP A 325 14.63 -8.47 -4.20
CA ASP A 325 15.64 -9.48 -4.51
C ASP A 325 15.03 -10.79 -5.06
N TYR A 326 14.17 -10.66 -6.09
CA TYR A 326 13.45 -11.76 -6.70
C TYR A 326 12.95 -11.45 -8.12
N SER A 327 12.66 -12.50 -8.86
CA SER A 327 11.96 -12.47 -10.14
C SER A 327 10.47 -12.79 -9.96
N ARG A 328 9.58 -12.09 -10.69
CA ARG A 328 8.13 -12.34 -10.65
C ARG A 328 7.77 -13.60 -11.43
N ASN A 329 8.04 -14.75 -10.83
CA ASN A 329 7.75 -16.08 -11.37
C ASN A 329 7.35 -17.05 -10.23
N PRO A 330 6.74 -18.22 -10.53
CA PRO A 330 6.30 -19.17 -9.51
C PRO A 330 7.43 -19.74 -8.64
N MET A 331 8.68 -19.80 -9.12
CA MET A 331 9.79 -20.41 -8.40
C MET A 331 10.33 -19.49 -7.30
N GLU A 332 10.42 -18.19 -7.59
CA GLU A 332 11.00 -17.22 -6.68
C GLU A 332 9.95 -16.44 -5.89
N ASN A 333 8.72 -16.26 -6.40
CA ASN A 333 7.77 -15.29 -5.84
C ASN A 333 6.41 -15.91 -5.45
N SER A 334 6.34 -17.22 -5.27
CA SER A 334 5.13 -17.92 -4.86
C SER A 334 4.78 -17.68 -3.39
N GLN A 335 3.55 -17.23 -3.13
CA GLN A 335 3.01 -17.06 -1.77
C GLN A 335 1.98 -18.16 -1.50
N VAL A 336 1.94 -18.69 -0.29
CA VAL A 336 0.87 -19.58 0.15
C VAL A 336 0.39 -19.22 1.54
N GLY A 337 -0.87 -19.48 1.81
CA GLY A 337 -1.42 -19.42 3.16
C GLY A 337 -2.57 -20.37 3.34
N VAL A 338 -2.84 -20.74 4.58
CA VAL A 338 -3.95 -21.58 5.00
C VAL A 338 -4.59 -20.97 6.25
N ARG A 339 -5.91 -21.04 6.30
CA ARG A 339 -6.75 -20.59 7.41
C ARG A 339 -7.76 -21.68 7.72
N TYR A 340 -7.80 -22.10 8.98
CA TYR A 340 -8.92 -22.85 9.53
C TYR A 340 -9.82 -21.88 10.28
N HIS A 341 -11.13 -22.03 10.12
CA HIS A 341 -12.15 -21.30 10.86
C HIS A 341 -13.05 -22.30 11.59
N GLY A 342 -13.53 -21.92 12.77
CA GLY A 342 -14.59 -22.64 13.46
C GLY A 342 -15.29 -21.80 14.52
N MET A 343 -16.46 -22.25 14.96
CA MET A 343 -17.23 -21.63 16.04
C MET A 343 -17.38 -22.62 17.20
N THR A 344 -17.08 -22.19 18.42
CA THR A 344 -17.22 -23.02 19.62
C THR A 344 -18.67 -23.08 20.11
N PRO A 345 -19.06 -24.08 20.93
CA PRO A 345 -20.38 -24.13 21.53
C PRO A 345 -20.70 -22.94 22.45
N GLN A 346 -19.67 -22.24 22.94
CA GLN A 346 -19.78 -21.05 23.77
C GLN A 346 -19.98 -19.77 22.94
N GLY A 347 -20.05 -19.86 21.61
CA GLY A 347 -20.23 -18.70 20.73
C GLY A 347 -18.94 -17.93 20.44
N ILE A 348 -17.78 -18.55 20.64
CA ILE A 348 -16.49 -17.96 20.23
C ILE A 348 -16.23 -18.36 18.79
N GLU A 349 -16.15 -17.38 17.90
CA GLU A 349 -15.67 -17.54 16.53
C GLU A 349 -14.15 -17.42 16.52
N PHE A 350 -13.44 -18.28 15.81
CA PHE A 350 -11.97 -18.25 15.78
C PHE A 350 -11.39 -18.65 14.44
N THR A 351 -10.19 -18.15 14.18
CA THR A 351 -9.34 -18.62 13.09
C THR A 351 -7.96 -19.05 13.57
N LEU A 352 -7.36 -19.99 12.83
CA LEU A 352 -5.95 -20.36 12.93
C LEU A 352 -5.33 -20.23 11.54
N ASP A 353 -4.27 -19.45 11.44
CA ASP A 353 -3.72 -19.01 10.18
C ASP A 353 -2.22 -19.33 10.07
N TYR A 354 -1.79 -19.70 8.88
CA TYR A 354 -0.39 -19.82 8.54
C TYR A 354 -0.12 -19.20 7.17
N PHE A 355 0.97 -18.44 7.08
CA PHE A 355 1.46 -17.85 5.85
C PHE A 355 2.92 -18.22 5.62
N TYR A 356 3.24 -18.56 4.38
CA TYR A 356 4.59 -18.51 3.85
C TYR A 356 4.62 -17.48 2.72
N GLN A 357 5.14 -16.30 3.04
CA GLN A 357 5.06 -15.17 2.13
C GLN A 357 6.20 -14.16 2.27
N ARG A 358 6.44 -13.38 1.23
CA ARG A 358 7.39 -12.26 1.22
C ARG A 358 6.93 -11.11 2.10
N TRP A 359 7.90 -10.51 2.79
CA TRP A 359 7.67 -9.39 3.68
C TRP A 359 7.36 -8.09 2.92
N ALA A 360 6.14 -7.57 3.10
CA ALA A 360 5.68 -6.34 2.43
C ALA A 360 6.12 -5.06 3.14
N GLY A 361 6.22 -5.07 4.47
CA GLY A 361 6.61 -3.92 5.28
C GLY A 361 5.54 -2.83 5.42
N ASP A 362 4.26 -3.20 5.40
CA ASP A 362 3.10 -2.30 5.43
C ASP A 362 2.19 -2.49 6.65
N ASP A 363 2.67 -3.16 7.69
CA ASP A 363 1.95 -3.41 8.94
C ASP A 363 2.43 -2.58 10.14
N GLY A 364 3.30 -1.59 9.91
CA GLY A 364 3.86 -0.73 10.95
C GLY A 364 5.07 -1.33 11.69
N THR A 365 5.47 -2.55 11.36
CA THR A 365 6.68 -3.17 11.93
C THR A 365 7.94 -2.48 11.41
N ASN A 366 8.84 -2.11 12.32
CA ASN A 366 10.19 -1.68 11.94
C ASN A 366 10.94 -2.84 11.26
N TYR A 367 11.59 -2.59 10.12
CA TYR A 367 12.37 -3.59 9.42
C TYR A 367 13.48 -2.94 8.58
N ALA A 368 14.41 -3.75 8.08
CA ALA A 368 15.43 -3.34 7.13
C ALA A 368 14.96 -3.61 5.68
N PRO A 369 14.54 -2.58 4.91
CA PRO A 369 14.18 -2.76 3.51
C PRO A 369 15.40 -2.94 2.60
N LEU A 370 16.59 -2.50 3.05
CA LEU A 370 17.82 -2.56 2.28
C LEU A 370 18.82 -3.53 2.91
N ARG A 371 19.55 -4.25 2.06
CA ARG A 371 20.74 -5.04 2.43
C ARG A 371 21.96 -4.49 1.72
N ALA A 372 22.90 -3.95 2.49
CA ALA A 372 24.17 -3.48 1.97
C ALA A 372 25.18 -4.63 1.79
N VAL A 373 26.18 -4.43 0.92
CA VAL A 373 27.33 -5.33 0.82
C VAL A 373 28.08 -5.34 2.15
N ARG A 374 28.22 -6.53 2.74
CA ARG A 374 28.93 -6.73 4.01
C ARG A 374 30.42 -6.46 3.85
N ARG A 375 31.02 -5.81 4.85
CA ARG A 375 32.46 -5.59 4.95
C ARG A 375 33.20 -6.91 5.24
N THR A 376 34.31 -7.16 4.56
CA THR A 376 35.16 -8.34 4.84
C THR A 376 36.26 -8.05 5.85
N PHE A 377 36.44 -6.78 6.24
CA PHE A 377 37.55 -6.30 7.08
C PHE A 377 38.92 -6.48 6.42
N ASP A 378 38.90 -6.53 5.08
CA ASP A 378 40.07 -6.41 4.22
C ASP A 378 39.84 -5.15 3.40
N ASP A 379 40.50 -4.06 3.81
CA ASP A 379 40.25 -2.75 3.22
C ASP A 379 40.59 -2.71 1.72
N ALA A 380 41.58 -3.49 1.27
CA ALA A 380 41.92 -3.53 -0.15
C ALA A 380 40.80 -4.17 -0.97
N VAL A 381 40.26 -5.31 -0.49
CA VAL A 381 39.15 -6.02 -1.12
C VAL A 381 37.86 -5.20 -1.06
N ASP A 382 37.52 -4.65 0.09
CA ASP A 382 36.31 -3.86 0.30
C ASP A 382 36.31 -2.60 -0.58
N GLN A 383 37.43 -1.87 -0.64
CA GLN A 383 37.57 -0.69 -1.50
C GLN A 383 37.60 -1.03 -2.98
N ALA A 384 38.20 -2.16 -3.37
CA ALA A 384 38.16 -2.62 -4.77
C ALA A 384 36.72 -2.96 -5.19
N ARG A 385 35.97 -3.63 -4.32
CA ARG A 385 34.57 -3.99 -4.56
C ARG A 385 33.67 -2.75 -4.63
N LEU A 386 33.81 -1.83 -3.68
CA LEU A 386 33.07 -0.57 -3.64
C LEU A 386 33.29 0.23 -4.93
N ARG A 387 34.55 0.47 -5.31
CA ARG A 387 34.93 1.20 -6.54
C ARG A 387 34.42 0.52 -7.80
N SER A 388 34.50 -0.81 -7.88
CA SER A 388 33.99 -1.57 -9.03
C SER A 388 32.49 -1.40 -9.22
N LEU A 389 31.70 -1.40 -8.13
CA LEU A 389 30.25 -1.23 -8.19
C LEU A 389 29.88 0.22 -8.55
N THR A 390 30.43 1.18 -7.82
CA THR A 390 30.05 2.59 -7.98
C THR A 390 30.54 3.19 -9.30
N ALA A 391 31.70 2.76 -9.82
CA ALA A 391 32.15 3.15 -11.16
C ALA A 391 31.17 2.75 -12.28
N ARG A 392 30.36 1.70 -12.07
CA ARG A 392 29.29 1.26 -12.97
C ARG A 392 27.93 1.90 -12.66
N GLY A 393 27.91 2.90 -11.77
CA GLY A 393 26.71 3.58 -11.28
C GLY A 393 25.81 2.69 -10.42
N ILE A 394 26.37 1.67 -9.75
CA ILE A 394 25.63 0.77 -8.86
C ILE A 394 25.88 1.19 -7.42
N PHE A 395 24.83 1.57 -6.70
CA PHE A 395 24.89 1.75 -5.26
C PHE A 395 24.98 0.36 -4.59
N PRO A 396 25.93 0.13 -3.66
CA PRO A 396 26.25 -1.20 -3.11
C PRO A 396 25.25 -1.68 -2.05
N ALA A 397 23.97 -1.48 -2.29
CA ALA A 397 22.87 -2.06 -1.53
C ALA A 397 21.77 -2.55 -2.48
N GLU A 398 20.95 -3.49 -2.01
CA GLU A 398 19.76 -3.98 -2.71
C GLU A 398 18.52 -3.85 -1.84
N PHE A 399 17.36 -3.65 -2.47
CA PHE A 399 16.07 -3.75 -1.79
C PHE A 399 15.67 -5.22 -1.63
N ILE A 400 15.39 -5.64 -0.40
CA ILE A 400 15.09 -7.02 -0.05
C ILE A 400 13.63 -7.17 0.37
N ALA A 401 13.03 -8.30 0.00
CA ALA A 401 11.69 -8.67 0.45
C ALA A 401 11.68 -10.18 0.78
N PRO A 402 12.34 -10.59 1.87
CA PRO A 402 12.56 -12.01 2.17
C PRO A 402 11.25 -12.74 2.47
N TYR A 403 11.24 -14.06 2.27
CA TYR A 403 10.18 -14.92 2.81
C TYR A 403 10.23 -14.94 4.34
N VAL A 404 9.04 -14.85 4.93
CA VAL A 404 8.79 -15.04 6.35
C VAL A 404 7.75 -16.14 6.54
N HIS A 405 7.83 -16.82 7.68
CA HIS A 405 6.76 -17.68 8.16
C HIS A 405 5.97 -16.91 9.19
N THR A 406 4.65 -16.93 9.07
CA THR A 406 3.74 -16.28 10.02
C THR A 406 2.74 -17.31 10.50
N VAL A 407 2.60 -17.46 11.81
CA VAL A 407 1.47 -18.18 12.42
C VAL A 407 0.59 -17.15 13.11
N GLY A 408 -0.72 -17.28 13.00
CA GLY A 408 -1.64 -16.35 13.62
C GLY A 408 -2.95 -16.99 14.06
N ALA A 409 -3.73 -16.21 14.80
CA ALA A 409 -5.06 -16.59 15.24
C ALA A 409 -5.93 -15.34 15.47
N SER A 410 -7.22 -15.45 15.23
CA SER A 410 -8.24 -14.49 15.68
C SER A 410 -9.27 -15.17 16.58
N LEU A 411 -9.92 -14.37 17.44
CA LEU A 411 -11.04 -14.77 18.28
C LEU A 411 -12.04 -13.60 18.34
N ASN A 412 -13.31 -13.89 18.10
CA ASN A 412 -14.43 -12.97 18.39
C ASN A 412 -15.40 -13.61 19.37
N TYR A 413 -15.85 -12.82 20.33
CA TYR A 413 -16.90 -13.21 21.27
C TYR A 413 -17.82 -12.03 21.55
N SER A 414 -19.11 -12.21 21.27
CA SER A 414 -20.16 -11.23 21.59
C SER A 414 -20.78 -11.58 22.94
N GLU A 415 -20.61 -10.71 23.93
CA GLU A 415 -21.31 -10.82 25.20
C GLU A 415 -22.57 -9.93 25.13
N GLU A 416 -23.72 -10.56 24.94
CA GLU A 416 -24.98 -9.84 24.74
C GLU A 416 -25.79 -9.63 26.02
N GLN A 417 -25.52 -10.37 27.10
CA GLN A 417 -26.42 -10.44 28.26
C GLN A 417 -26.22 -9.30 29.25
N TYR A 418 -24.98 -8.90 29.52
CA TYR A 418 -24.66 -7.96 30.60
C TYR A 418 -24.04 -6.65 30.11
N THR A 419 -23.14 -6.73 29.15
CA THR A 419 -22.27 -5.63 28.74
C THR A 419 -22.54 -5.15 27.33
N GLN A 420 -23.07 -6.02 26.47
CA GLN A 420 -23.21 -5.78 25.02
C GLN A 420 -21.84 -5.51 24.37
N THR A 421 -20.77 -6.05 24.94
CA THR A 421 -19.40 -5.86 24.46
C THR A 421 -19.04 -6.96 23.48
N VAL A 422 -18.46 -6.57 22.35
CA VAL A 422 -17.78 -7.50 21.44
C VAL A 422 -16.29 -7.49 21.78
N TYR A 423 -15.78 -8.64 22.21
CA TYR A 423 -14.38 -8.87 22.46
C TYR A 423 -13.74 -9.40 21.18
N ARG A 424 -12.68 -8.73 20.72
CA ARG A 424 -11.89 -9.18 19.57
C ARG A 424 -10.44 -9.37 19.98
N PHE A 425 -9.87 -10.48 19.57
CA PHE A 425 -8.45 -10.76 19.74
C PHE A 425 -7.87 -11.20 18.41
N GLU A 426 -6.70 -10.68 18.07
CA GLU A 426 -5.97 -11.12 16.90
C GLU A 426 -4.48 -11.11 17.23
N THR A 427 -3.74 -12.14 16.82
CA THR A 427 -2.32 -12.27 17.11
C THR A 427 -1.58 -12.93 15.98
N ILE A 428 -0.30 -12.56 15.82
CA ILE A 428 0.61 -13.27 14.95
C ILE A 428 2.01 -13.42 15.56
N TYR A 429 2.72 -14.43 15.10
CA TYR A 429 4.14 -14.66 15.34
C TYR A 429 4.86 -14.79 14.00
N ASP A 430 5.68 -13.80 13.69
CA ASP A 430 6.49 -13.72 12.47
C ASP A 430 7.91 -14.27 12.74
N VAL A 431 8.40 -15.14 11.86
CA VAL A 431 9.74 -15.73 11.93
C VAL A 431 10.63 -15.14 10.84
N GLY A 432 11.73 -14.53 11.25
CA GLY A 432 12.82 -14.14 10.37
C GLY A 432 12.67 -12.82 9.62
N ILE A 433 11.98 -11.84 10.22
CA ILE A 433 11.89 -10.47 9.69
C ILE A 433 13.30 -9.83 9.67
N PRO A 434 13.71 -9.15 8.59
CA PRO A 434 14.99 -8.45 8.54
C PRO A 434 14.98 -7.18 9.39
N PHE A 435 15.92 -7.03 10.31
CA PHE A 435 16.15 -5.79 11.07
C PHE A 435 17.55 -5.26 10.81
N PHE A 436 17.69 -3.92 10.84
CA PHE A 436 19.02 -3.30 10.82
C PHE A 436 19.78 -3.69 12.09
N ASP A 437 21.05 -4.01 11.91
CA ASP A 437 21.96 -4.45 12.96
C ASP A 437 23.24 -3.62 12.91
N LEU A 438 23.40 -2.72 13.89
CA LEU A 438 24.55 -1.83 14.01
C LEU A 438 25.87 -2.61 14.26
N GLY A 439 25.80 -3.84 14.77
CA GLY A 439 26.97 -4.70 14.94
C GLY A 439 27.48 -5.31 13.62
N LYS A 440 26.69 -5.21 12.54
CA LYS A 440 27.08 -5.68 11.21
C LYS A 440 27.44 -4.50 10.33
N VAL A 441 28.73 -4.33 10.08
CA VAL A 441 29.26 -3.23 9.27
C VAL A 441 29.18 -3.58 7.78
N SER A 442 28.76 -2.61 6.97
CA SER A 442 28.75 -2.70 5.50
C SER A 442 29.92 -1.94 4.89
N VAL A 443 30.08 -2.01 3.57
CA VAL A 443 31.07 -1.20 2.84
C VAL A 443 30.61 0.25 2.62
N ILE A 444 29.46 0.65 3.17
CA ILE A 444 28.86 1.99 3.03
C ILE A 444 28.95 2.71 4.37
N ASP A 445 29.91 3.64 4.46
CA ASP A 445 30.13 4.43 5.67
C ASP A 445 29.47 5.83 5.59
N THR A 446 29.01 6.27 4.42
CA THR A 446 28.38 7.59 4.23
C THR A 446 27.29 7.57 3.14
N PRO A 447 26.00 7.70 3.49
CA PRO A 447 25.48 7.52 4.85
C PRO A 447 25.72 6.09 5.34
N ALA A 448 26.04 5.91 6.62
CA ALA A 448 26.29 4.60 7.18
C ALA A 448 25.03 3.71 7.04
N LEU A 449 25.14 2.61 6.30
CA LEU A 449 24.04 1.66 6.13
C LEU A 449 24.37 0.38 6.90
N PRO A 450 23.69 0.08 8.02
CA PRO A 450 23.96 -1.12 8.80
C PRO A 450 23.64 -2.39 8.01
N GLY A 451 24.23 -3.50 8.46
CA GLY A 451 23.88 -4.83 7.98
C GLY A 451 22.52 -5.30 8.50
N VAL A 452 22.14 -6.51 8.13
CA VAL A 452 20.83 -7.08 8.45
C VAL A 452 20.95 -8.34 9.30
N THR A 453 20.08 -8.45 10.31
CA THR A 453 19.88 -9.65 11.12
C THR A 453 18.41 -10.03 11.11
N LYS A 454 18.12 -11.34 11.00
CA LYS A 454 16.76 -11.86 11.08
C LYS A 454 16.33 -11.93 12.54
N LYS A 455 15.13 -11.43 12.85
CA LYS A 455 14.52 -11.52 14.18
C LYS A 455 13.11 -12.10 14.08
N ASN A 456 12.69 -12.77 15.15
CA ASN A 456 11.30 -13.18 15.30
C ASN A 456 10.54 -12.07 16.02
N MET A 457 9.25 -11.96 15.75
CA MET A 457 8.42 -10.92 16.32
C MET A 457 7.03 -11.43 16.59
N TRP A 458 6.51 -11.06 17.76
CA TRP A 458 5.13 -11.27 18.13
C TRP A 458 4.37 -9.94 18.09
N LYS A 459 3.14 -9.97 17.59
CA LYS A 459 2.18 -8.85 17.63
C LYS A 459 0.83 -9.40 18.05
N GLY A 460 0.09 -8.60 18.80
CA GLY A 460 -1.28 -8.93 19.20
C GLY A 460 -2.10 -7.68 19.44
N MET A 461 -3.41 -7.82 19.25
CA MET A 461 -4.43 -6.83 19.57
C MET A 461 -5.47 -7.51 20.45
N LEU A 462 -5.94 -6.76 21.45
CA LEU A 462 -7.16 -7.05 22.19
C LEU A 462 -8.04 -5.80 22.12
N ALA A 463 -9.22 -5.93 21.53
CA ALA A 463 -10.19 -4.85 21.37
C ALA A 463 -11.49 -5.17 22.10
N PHE A 464 -12.16 -4.10 22.55
CA PHE A 464 -13.39 -4.13 23.29
C PHE A 464 -14.35 -3.12 22.67
N ASP A 465 -15.24 -3.60 21.81
CA ASP A 465 -16.23 -2.75 21.16
C ASP A 465 -17.51 -2.76 21.99
N ARG A 466 -17.85 -1.62 22.59
CA ARG A 466 -19.06 -1.48 23.39
C ARG A 466 -19.85 -0.26 22.94
N PRO A 467 -21.15 -0.42 22.59
CA PRO A 467 -22.00 0.73 22.30
C PRO A 467 -22.08 1.60 23.55
N THR A 468 -21.50 2.80 23.49
CA THR A 468 -21.39 3.69 24.64
C THR A 468 -22.30 4.89 24.45
N TRP A 469 -23.27 5.06 25.35
CA TRP A 469 -24.16 6.21 25.27
C TRP A 469 -23.53 7.45 25.90
N ILE A 470 -22.98 8.33 25.07
CA ILE A 470 -22.49 9.64 25.50
C ILE A 470 -23.61 10.67 25.29
N ARG A 471 -24.48 10.81 26.30
CA ARG A 471 -25.71 11.62 26.23
C ARG A 471 -25.50 13.08 25.80
N THR A 472 -24.34 13.65 26.10
CA THR A 472 -23.96 15.02 25.70
C THR A 472 -23.70 15.15 24.20
N LEU A 473 -23.25 14.08 23.53
CA LEU A 473 -22.96 14.05 22.10
C LEU A 473 -24.17 13.60 21.28
N ASN A 474 -24.96 12.65 21.77
CA ASN A 474 -26.20 12.23 21.11
C ASN A 474 -27.22 11.71 22.14
N ARG A 475 -28.43 12.27 22.14
CA ARG A 475 -29.50 11.89 23.07
C ARG A 475 -30.29 10.65 22.66
N ARG A 476 -30.10 10.15 21.44
CA ARG A 476 -30.97 9.12 20.82
C ARG A 476 -30.22 7.88 20.33
N ALA A 477 -28.90 7.91 20.24
CA ALA A 477 -28.10 6.79 19.79
C ALA A 477 -26.84 6.63 20.65
N THR A 478 -26.39 5.39 20.79
CA THR A 478 -25.07 5.01 21.28
C THR A 478 -24.02 5.29 20.20
N PHE A 479 -22.79 5.54 20.64
CA PHE A 479 -21.63 5.64 19.77
C PHE A 479 -20.90 4.31 19.70
#